data_AF-A0A7W7EFC1-F1
#
_entry.id   AF-A0A7W7EFC1-F1
#
_cell.length_a   1.000
_cell.length_b   1.000
_cell.length_c   1.000
_cell.angle_alpha   90.00
_cell.angle_beta   90.00
_cell.angle_gamma   90.00
#
_symmetry.space_group_name_H-M   'P 1'
#
loop_
_entity.id
_entity.type
_entity.pdbx_description
1 polymer ?
#
loop_
_entity_poly.entity_id
_entity_poly.type
_entity_poly.pdbx_seq_one_letter_code
_entity_poly.pdbx_strand_id
1 'polypeptide(L)'
;MEHPRINAMFIVSHDETIPPMRLRFVEIDGASHFLAKDTAQYAGLQADEDGDFRSTLAAFDVPFTDSLVHDRGNTFGPVALVTEEGAARLRTEAKKQNER
;
A
#
# COMPACT_ATOMS: atom_id res chain seq x y z
N MET A 1 4.73 18.24 14.90
CA MET A 1 3.92 18.02 13.68
C MET A 1 3.03 16.83 13.95
N GLU A 2 1.72 16.92 13.68
CA GLU A 2 0.83 15.76 13.76
C GLU A 2 1.22 14.77 12.65
N HIS A 3 1.21 13.47 12.96
CA HIS A 3 1.41 12.42 11.97
C HIS A 3 0.24 12.40 10.97
N PRO A 4 0.49 12.10 9.69
CA PRO A 4 -0.57 12.05 8.69
C PRO A 4 -1.61 10.99 9.07
N ARG A 5 -2.89 11.34 8.88
CA ARG A 5 -4.03 10.51 9.30
C ARG A 5 -4.41 9.54 8.19
N ILE A 6 -4.69 8.30 8.57
CA ILE A 6 -5.16 7.28 7.64
C ILE A 6 -6.60 7.56 7.21
N ASN A 7 -6.77 7.61 5.90
CA ASN A 7 -8.03 7.47 5.20
C ASN A 7 -8.14 6.04 4.65
N ALA A 8 -9.38 5.57 4.45
CA ALA A 8 -9.64 4.25 3.91
C ALA A 8 -10.68 4.31 2.80
N MET A 9 -10.39 3.65 1.68
CA MET A 9 -11.30 3.42 0.58
C MET A 9 -11.66 1.93 0.54
N PHE A 10 -12.94 1.64 0.37
CA PHE A 10 -13.44 0.28 0.17
C PHE A 10 -13.92 0.12 -1.27
N ILE A 11 -13.40 -0.88 -1.96
CA ILE A 11 -13.84 -1.24 -3.31
C ILE A 11 -14.53 -2.60 -3.23
N VAL A 12 -15.80 -2.64 -3.61
CA VAL A 12 -16.61 -3.86 -3.62
C VAL A 12 -16.93 -4.20 -5.07
N SER A 13 -16.62 -5.42 -5.48
CA SER A 13 -16.99 -5.93 -6.80
C SER A 13 -18.48 -6.29 -6.83
N HIS A 14 -19.10 -6.17 -8.01
CA HIS A 14 -20.42 -6.76 -8.25
C HIS A 14 -20.35 -8.28 -8.45
N ASP A 15 -19.16 -8.82 -8.71
CA ASP A 15 -18.89 -10.26 -8.66
C ASP A 15 -18.62 -10.67 -7.22
N GLU A 16 -19.56 -11.40 -6.62
CA GLU A 16 -19.51 -11.84 -5.23
C GLU A 16 -18.35 -12.81 -4.93
N THR A 17 -17.70 -13.36 -5.97
CA THR A 17 -16.51 -14.22 -5.79
C THR A 17 -15.24 -13.42 -5.51
N ILE A 18 -15.26 -12.11 -5.78
CA ILE A 18 -14.12 -11.22 -5.56
C ILE A 18 -14.26 -10.57 -4.18
N PRO A 19 -13.34 -10.83 -3.23
CA PRO A 19 -13.43 -10.25 -1.89
C PRO A 19 -13.32 -8.71 -1.94
N PRO A 20 -14.02 -8.00 -1.03
CA PRO A 20 -13.87 -6.55 -0.91
C PRO A 20 -12.42 -6.14 -0.67
N MET A 21 -12.00 -5.09 -1.37
CA MET A 21 -10.68 -4.50 -1.16
C MET A 21 -10.79 -3.33 -0.19
N ARG A 22 -9.84 -3.24 0.74
CA ARG A 22 -9.62 -2.06 1.57
C ARG A 22 -8.26 -1.48 1.24
N LEU A 23 -8.24 -0.25 0.73
CA LEU A 23 -7.01 0.51 0.47
C LEU A 23 -6.92 1.65 1.47
N ARG A 24 -5.89 1.63 2.31
CA ARG A 24 -5.56 2.74 3.21
C ARG A 24 -4.53 3.66 2.58
N PHE A 25 -4.71 4.94 2.80
CA PHE A 25 -3.81 5.98 2.33
C PHE A 25 -3.75 7.13 3.32
N VAL A 26 -2.75 7.97 3.16
CA VAL A 26 -2.62 9.25 3.86
C VAL A 26 -2.46 10.37 2.83
N GLU A 27 -2.76 11.59 3.22
CA GLU A 27 -2.46 12.77 2.42
C GLU A 27 -1.20 13.45 2.96
N ILE A 28 -0.22 13.65 2.08
CA ILE A 28 1.02 14.37 2.36
C ILE A 28 1.22 15.39 1.25
N ASP A 29 1.35 16.66 1.60
CA ASP A 29 1.54 17.77 0.65
C ASP A 29 0.51 17.81 -0.50
N GLY A 30 -0.74 17.44 -0.21
CA GLY A 30 -1.83 17.43 -1.19
C GLY A 30 -1.85 16.20 -2.11
N ALA A 31 -0.98 15.22 -1.90
CA ALA A 31 -0.91 13.98 -2.66
C ALA A 31 -1.25 12.75 -1.80
N SER A 32 -2.03 11.84 -2.37
CA SER A 32 -2.35 10.55 -1.75
C SER A 32 -1.17 9.60 -1.79
N HIS A 33 -0.81 9.08 -0.62
CA HIS A 33 0.21 8.06 -0.45
C HIS A 33 -0.42 6.82 0.18
N PHE A 34 -0.42 5.71 -0.54
CA PHE A 34 -1.06 4.46 -0.17
C PHE A 34 -0.13 3.63 0.70
N LEU A 35 -0.69 2.88 1.65
CA LEU A 35 0.07 1.88 2.39
C LEU A 35 0.56 0.80 1.41
N ALA A 36 1.86 0.55 1.41
CA ALA A 36 2.48 -0.47 0.57
C ALA A 36 1.88 -1.85 0.84
N LYS A 37 1.68 -2.19 2.12
CA LYS A 37 1.04 -3.43 2.56
C LYS A 37 -0.30 -3.71 1.87
N ASP A 38 -1.20 -2.74 1.86
CA ASP A 38 -2.55 -2.92 1.29
C ASP A 38 -2.45 -3.11 -0.24
N THR A 39 -1.55 -2.37 -0.89
CA THR A 39 -1.35 -2.43 -2.33
C THR A 39 -0.68 -3.74 -2.77
N ALA A 40 0.36 -4.18 -2.04
CA ALA A 40 1.11 -5.39 -2.33
C ALA A 40 0.29 -6.65 -2.06
N GLN A 41 -0.45 -6.67 -0.94
CA GLN A 41 -1.36 -7.77 -0.61
C GLN A 41 -2.43 -7.94 -1.69
N TYR A 42 -2.98 -6.83 -2.22
CA TYR A 42 -3.91 -6.90 -3.33
C TYR A 42 -3.27 -7.40 -4.63
N ALA A 43 -2.00 -7.05 -4.86
CA ALA A 43 -1.25 -7.55 -6.02
C ALA A 43 -0.87 -9.04 -5.90
N GLY A 44 -1.21 -9.71 -4.79
CA GLY A 44 -0.86 -11.12 -4.54
C GLY A 44 0.61 -11.32 -4.18
N LEU A 45 1.32 -10.26 -3.82
CA LEU A 45 2.72 -10.32 -3.44
C LEU A 45 2.86 -10.88 -2.02
N GLN A 46 3.94 -11.61 -1.77
CA GLN A 46 4.27 -12.12 -0.44
C GLN A 46 4.91 -11.00 0.40
N ALA A 47 4.48 -10.90 1.65
CA ALA A 47 5.06 -9.93 2.59
C ALA A 47 6.47 -10.36 3.00
N ASP A 48 7.33 -9.37 3.21
CA ASP A 48 8.61 -9.58 3.88
C ASP A 48 8.38 -9.93 5.37
N GLU A 49 9.43 -10.34 6.09
CA GLU A 49 9.35 -10.69 7.52
C GLU A 49 8.78 -9.55 8.40
N ASP A 50 8.94 -8.29 7.99
CA ASP A 50 8.41 -7.11 8.68
C ASP A 50 6.94 -6.82 8.35
N GLY A 51 6.36 -7.52 7.38
CA GLY A 51 4.96 -7.39 6.97
C GLY A 51 4.64 -6.13 6.14
N ASP A 52 5.64 -5.39 5.67
CA ASP A 52 5.48 -4.05 5.07
C ASP A 52 6.20 -3.87 3.71
N PHE A 53 6.69 -4.98 3.15
CA PHE A 53 7.03 -5.15 1.72
C PHE A 53 8.17 -4.25 1.19
N ARG A 54 9.03 -3.69 2.05
CA ARG A 54 10.13 -2.79 1.64
C ARG A 54 11.10 -3.43 0.66
N SER A 55 11.45 -4.69 0.86
CA SER A 55 12.35 -5.45 0.00
C SER A 55 11.71 -5.70 -1.36
N THR A 56 10.41 -5.97 -1.38
CA THR A 56 9.65 -6.11 -2.62
C THR A 56 9.58 -4.79 -3.41
N LEU A 57 9.32 -3.67 -2.72
CA LEU A 57 9.36 -2.34 -3.34
C LEU A 57 10.75 -2.02 -3.91
N ALA A 58 11.81 -2.30 -3.15
CA ALA A 58 13.18 -2.10 -3.60
C ALA A 58 13.53 -2.99 -4.81
N ALA A 59 13.12 -4.26 -4.81
CA ALA A 59 13.37 -5.19 -5.91
C ALA A 59 12.69 -4.75 -7.22
N PHE A 60 11.53 -4.10 -7.13
CA PHE A 60 10.81 -3.55 -8.27
C PHE A 60 11.16 -2.09 -8.57
N ASP A 61 12.09 -1.51 -7.81
CA ASP A 61 12.50 -0.11 -7.91
C ASP A 61 11.28 0.84 -7.83
N VAL A 62 10.37 0.54 -6.90
CA VAL A 62 9.20 1.37 -6.57
C VAL A 62 9.61 2.32 -5.44
N PRO A 63 9.61 3.65 -5.68
CA PRO A 63 9.90 4.62 -4.64
C PRO A 63 8.87 4.57 -3.51
N PHE A 64 9.35 4.70 -2.27
CA PHE A 64 8.48 4.77 -1.10
C PHE A 64 9.06 5.72 -0.05
N THR A 65 8.19 6.15 0.85
CA THR A 65 8.53 6.97 2.02
C THR A 65 8.11 6.24 3.28
N ASP A 66 8.99 6.16 4.27
CA ASP A 66 8.63 5.67 5.61
C ASP A 66 8.00 6.78 6.44
N SER A 67 6.82 6.51 7.00
CA SER A 67 6.15 7.45 7.89
C SER A 67 5.51 6.76 9.08
N LEU A 68 5.53 7.42 10.22
CA LEU A 68 4.55 7.16 11.26
C LEU A 68 3.20 7.71 10.80
N VAL A 69 2.13 6.97 11.06
CA VAL A 69 0.76 7.30 10.62
C VAL A 69 -0.20 7.21 11.79
N HIS A 70 -1.27 7.99 11.75
CA HIS A 70 -2.28 8.04 12.80
C HIS A 70 -3.60 7.41 12.35
N ASP A 71 -4.16 6.51 13.15
CA ASP A 71 -5.47 5.90 12.92
C ASP A 71 -6.24 5.84 14.25
N ARG A 72 -7.42 6.45 14.28
CA ARG A 72 -8.38 6.37 15.41
C ARG A 72 -7.75 6.56 16.80
N GLY A 73 -6.92 7.59 16.97
CA GLY A 73 -6.29 7.91 18.25
C GLY A 73 -4.97 7.20 18.54
N ASN A 74 -4.52 6.31 17.65
CA ASN A 74 -3.26 5.60 17.77
C ASN A 74 -2.29 5.99 16.67
N THR A 75 -1.00 6.10 17.01
CA THR A 75 0.08 6.29 16.04
C THR A 75 0.87 4.99 15.93
N PHE A 76 1.14 4.53 14.71
CA PHE A 76 1.94 3.34 14.44
C PHE A 76 2.84 3.51 13.22
N GLY A 77 3.75 2.57 13.05
CA GLY A 77 4.76 2.57 11.99
C GLY A 77 6.19 2.49 12.55
N PRO A 78 7.22 2.80 11.74
CA PRO A 78 7.12 3.33 10.38
C PRO A 78 6.42 2.36 9.42
N VAL A 79 5.55 2.90 8.58
CA VAL A 79 4.94 2.16 7.46
C VAL A 79 5.48 2.67 6.13
N ALA A 80 5.67 1.78 5.17
CA ALA A 80 6.04 2.13 3.81
C ALA A 80 4.83 2.71 3.05
N LEU A 81 5.01 3.92 2.52
CA LEU A 81 4.00 4.64 1.76
C LEU A 81 4.45 4.80 0.30
N VAL A 82 3.57 4.45 -0.64
CA VAL A 82 3.80 4.58 -2.09
C VAL A 82 2.86 5.58 -2.71
N THR A 83 3.32 6.31 -3.71
CA THR A 83 2.43 7.17 -4.52
C THR A 83 1.45 6.32 -5.33
N GLU A 84 0.44 6.96 -5.93
CA GLU A 84 -0.45 6.29 -6.86
C GLU A 84 0.31 5.64 -8.04
N GLU A 85 1.32 6.32 -8.57
CA GLU A 85 2.20 5.80 -9.62
C GLU A 85 2.99 4.59 -9.13
N GLY A 86 3.56 4.66 -7.92
CA GLY A 86 4.27 3.53 -7.31
C GLY A 86 3.34 2.32 -7.12
N ALA A 87 2.10 2.56 -6.70
CA ALA A 87 1.09 1.51 -6.58
C ALA A 87 0.73 0.88 -7.94
N ALA A 88 0.65 1.67 -9.01
CA ALA A 88 0.42 1.18 -10.37
C ALA A 88 1.60 0.34 -10.90
N ARG A 89 2.83 0.76 -10.63
CA ARG A 89 4.04 0.01 -10.97
C ARG A 89 4.09 -1.32 -10.22
N LEU A 90 3.82 -1.32 -8.92
CA LEU A 90 3.78 -2.52 -8.09
C LEU A 90 2.79 -3.57 -8.64
N ARG A 91 1.58 -3.15 -9.02
CA ARG A 91 0.59 -4.04 -9.64
C ARG A 91 1.05 -4.59 -10.99
N THR A 92 1.77 -3.79 -11.78
CA THR A 92 2.31 -4.21 -13.07
C THR A 92 3.39 -5.28 -12.91
N GLU A 93 4.34 -5.08 -12.00
CA GLU A 93 5.40 -6.06 -11.74
C GLU A 93 4.85 -7.37 -11.15
N ALA A 94 3.87 -7.28 -10.24
CA ALA A 94 3.21 -8.46 -9.69
C ALA A 94 2.53 -9.33 -10.76
N LYS A 95 1.87 -8.71 -11.75
CA LYS A 95 1.27 -9.46 -12.88
C LYS A 95 2.32 -10.22 -13.67
N LYS A 96 3.46 -9.59 -13.99
CA LYS A 96 4.56 -10.25 -14.72
C LYS A 96 5.12 -11.45 -13.96
N GLN A 97 5.11 -11.42 -12.63
CA GLN A 97 5.57 -12.53 -11.81
C GLN A 97 4.60 -13.71 -11.82
N ASN A 98 3.29 -13.45 -11.87
CA ASN A 98 2.25 -14.50 -11.88
C ASN A 98 2.07 -15.17 -13.25
N GLU A 99 2.60 -14.59 -14.33
CA GLU A 99 2.59 -15.16 -15.68
C GLU A 99 3.81 -16.05 -16.01
N ARG A 100 4.74 -16.21 -15.05
CA ARG A 100 5.94 -17.05 -15.15
C ARG A 100 5.75 -18.38 -14.45
#